data_AF-W2SUC6-F1
#
_entry.id   AF-W2SUC6-F1
#
_cell.length_a   1.000
_cell.length_b   1.000
_cell.length_c   1.000
_cell.angle_alpha   90.00
_cell.angle_beta   90.00
_cell.angle_gamma   90.00
#
_symmetry.space_group_name_H-M   'P 1'
#
loop_
_entity.id
_entity.type
_entity.pdbx_description
1 polymer ?
#
loop_
_entity_poly.entity_id
_entity_poly.type
_entity_poly.pdbx_seq_one_letter_code
_entity_poly.pdbx_strand_id
1 'polypeptide(L)' 'MMRPPIILLKEGTENKQGKQQIISNINACQVVADSIRTTLGPRGLDKLIVDSK' A
#
# COMPACT_ATOMS: atom_id res chain seq x y z
N MET A 1 3.02 -26.04 32.23
CA MET A 1 3.87 -25.05 31.54
C MET A 1 3.22 -24.77 30.18
N MET A 2 2.59 -23.61 29.98
CA MET A 2 1.87 -23.28 28.73
C MET A 2 2.89 -23.02 27.62
N ARG A 3 2.84 -23.82 26.54
CA ARG A 3 3.62 -23.56 25.33
C ARG A 3 2.97 -22.39 24.58
N PRO A 4 3.67 -21.26 24.35
CA PRO A 4 3.13 -20.18 23.54
C PRO A 4 2.87 -20.68 22.12
N PRO A 5 1.79 -20.21 21.45
CA PRO A 5 1.45 -20.63 20.09
C PRO A 5 2.53 -20.16 19.11
N ILE A 6 2.96 -21.08 18.25
CA ILE A 6 3.92 -20.80 17.16
C ILE A 6 3.10 -20.28 15.97
N ILE A 7 3.33 -19.02 15.59
CA ILE A 7 2.70 -18.40 14.42
C ILE A 7 3.66 -18.58 13.24
N LEU A 8 3.29 -19.41 12.27
CA LEU A 8 4.02 -19.56 11.01
C LEU A 8 3.56 -18.47 10.03
N LEU A 9 4.40 -17.49 9.75
CA LEU A 9 4.16 -16.50 8.70
C LEU A 9 4.54 -17.10 7.34
N LYS A 10 3.83 -16.68 6.29
CA LYS A 10 4.11 -17.14 4.92
C LYS A 10 5.54 -16.79 4.53
N GLU A 11 6.22 -17.66 3.78
CA GLU A 11 7.56 -17.36 3.26
C GLU A 11 7.53 -16.06 2.44
N GLY A 12 8.42 -15.11 2.79
CA GLY A 12 8.45 -13.75 2.23
C GLY A 12 7.75 -12.69 3.06
N THR A 13 7.17 -13.03 4.22
CA THR A 13 6.62 -12.02 5.15
C THR A 13 7.76 -11.31 5.89
N GLU A 14 8.32 -10.25 5.30
CA GLU A 14 9.22 -9.34 6.02
C GLU A 14 8.43 -8.69 7.16
N ASN A 15 8.81 -8.96 8.41
CA ASN A 15 8.28 -8.26 9.59
C ASN A 15 8.78 -6.81 9.61
N LYS A 16 8.29 -5.98 8.69
CA LYS A 16 8.50 -4.54 8.72
C LYS A 16 7.64 -3.97 9.83
N GLN A 17 8.27 -3.63 10.94
CA GLN A 17 7.61 -3.08 12.12
C GLN A 17 8.15 -1.68 12.44
N GLY A 18 7.40 -0.95 13.26
CA GLY A 18 7.79 0.37 13.75
C GLY A 18 7.68 1.48 12.71
N LYS A 19 8.44 2.56 12.91
CA LYS A 19 8.31 3.82 12.16
C LYS A 19 8.53 3.66 10.65
N GLN A 20 9.41 2.75 10.24
CA GLN A 20 9.69 2.51 8.82
C GLN A 20 8.47 1.94 8.08
N GLN A 21 7.67 1.08 8.74
CA GLN A 21 6.44 0.56 8.16
C GLN A 21 5.37 1.65 8.02
N ILE A 22 5.28 2.55 9.00
CA ILE A 22 4.38 3.71 8.93
C ILE A 22 4.75 4.60 7.74
N ILE A 23 6.04 4.88 7.54
CA ILE A 23 6.52 5.65 6.39
C ILE A 23 6.19 4.93 5.08
N SER A 24 6.37 3.61 5.02
CA SER A 24 5.98 2.81 3.84
C SER A 24 4.49 2.95 3.53
N ASN A 25 3.63 2.92 4.55
CA ASN A 25 2.18 3.08 4.37
C ASN A 25 1.82 4.50 3.89
N ILE A 26 2.47 5.53 4.43
CA ILE A 26 2.29 6.92 3.98
C ILE A 26 2.67 7.05 2.51
N ASN A 27 3.81 6.50 2.11
CA ASN A 27 4.26 6.54 0.71
C ASN A 27 3.28 5.83 -0.23
N ALA A 28 2.72 4.68 0.20
CA ALA A 28 1.70 3.98 -0.58
C ALA A 28 0.46 4.86 -0.79
N CYS A 29 -0.04 5.50 0.28
CA CYS A 29 -1.18 6.43 0.17
C CYS A 29 -0.86 7.64 -0.71
N GLN A 30 0.37 8.18 -0.63
CA GLN A 30 0.81 9.30 -1.46
C GLN A 30 0.77 8.94 -2.95
N VAL A 31 1.25 7.76 -3.32
CA VAL A 31 1.22 7.27 -4.72
C VAL A 31 -0.22 7.13 -5.23
N VAL A 32 -1.12 6.61 -4.39
CA VAL A 32 -2.55 6.53 -4.74
C VAL A 32 -3.15 7.92 -4.93
N ALA A 33 -2.87 8.86 -4.02
CA ALA A 33 -3.36 10.23 -4.13
C ALA A 33 -2.84 10.91 -5.42
N ASP A 34 -1.55 10.76 -5.72
CA ASP A 34 -0.94 11.32 -6.93
C ASP A 34 -1.53 10.73 -8.21
N SER A 35 -1.92 9.45 -8.17
CA SER A 35 -2.58 8.79 -9.32
C SER A 35 -3.92 9.44 -9.67
N ILE A 36 -4.68 9.93 -8.67
CA ILE A 36 -6.02 10.49 -8.86
C ILE A 36 -6.07 12.03 -8.79
N ARG A 37 -5.04 12.72 -8.30
CA ARG A 37 -5.12 14.18 -8.01
C ARG A 37 -5.53 15.04 -9.20
N THR A 38 -5.23 14.63 -10.43
CA THR A 38 -5.55 15.39 -11.64
C THR A 38 -7.02 15.28 -12.05
N THR A 39 -7.78 14.35 -11.46
CA THR A 39 -9.20 14.13 -11.76
C THR A 39 -10.11 15.04 -10.92
N LEU A 40 -9.57 15.80 -9.96
CA LEU A 40 -10.35 16.63 -9.04
C LEU A 40 -10.68 18.00 -9.67
N GLY A 41 -11.95 18.41 -9.56
CA GLY A 41 -12.46 19.71 -9.99
C GLY A 41 -13.35 19.63 -11.24
N PRO A 42 -14.03 20.74 -11.61
CA PRO A 42 -14.96 20.75 -12.75
C PRO A 42 -14.27 20.54 -14.12
N ARG A 43 -12.93 20.60 -14.16
CA ARG A 43 -12.08 20.31 -15.32
C ARG A 43 -11.04 19.24 -14.99
N GLY A 44 -11.42 18.24 -14.20
CA GLY A 44 -10.58 17.07 -13.94
C GLY A 44 -10.21 16.35 -15.23
N LEU A 45 -8.98 15.83 -15.30
CA LEU A 45 -8.49 15.07 -16.44
C LEU A 45 -8.95 13.61 -16.36
N ASP A 46 -9.29 13.04 -17.50
CA ASP A 46 -9.55 11.61 -17.62
C ASP A 46 -8.25 10.80 -17.48
N LYS A 47 -8.39 9.57 -17.00
CA LYS A 47 -7.30 8.59 -16.93
C LYS A 47 -7.58 7.46 -17.91
N LEU A 48 -6.64 7.23 -18.81
CA LEU A 48 -6.67 6.06 -19.69
C LEU A 48 -5.97 4.89 -18.98
N ILE A 49 -6.72 3.81 -18.74
CA ILE A 49 -6.19 2.56 -18.18
C ILE A 49 -6.21 1.52 -19.30
N VAL A 50 -5.08 0.86 -19.52
CA VAL A 50 -4.95 -0.23 -20.50
C VAL A 50 -4.61 -1.49 -19.72
N ASP A 51 -5.35 -2.57 -19.97
CA ASP A 51 -5.06 -3.89 -19.42
C ASP A 51 -4.00 -4.59 -20.31
N SER A 52 -3.04 -5.25 -19.69
CA SER A 52 -1.85 -5.82 -20.36
C SER A 52 -2.09 -7.24 -20.89
N LYS A 53 -3.35 -7.60 -21.19
CA LYS A 53 -3.72 -8.98 -21.49
C LYS A 53 -3.02 -9.53 -22.72
#